data_AF-A0ABD0PF06-F1
#
_entry.id   AF-A0ABD0PF06-F1
#
_cell.length_a   1.000
_cell.length_b   1.000
_cell.length_c   1.000
_cell.angle_alpha   90.00
_cell.angle_beta   90.00
_cell.angle_gamma   90.00
#
_symmetry.space_group_name_H-M   'P 1'
#
loop_
_entity.id
_entity.type
_entity.pdbx_description
1 polymer ?
#
loop_
_entity_poly.entity_id
_entity_poly.type
_entity_poly.pdbx_seq_one_letter_code
_entity_poly.pdbx_strand_id
1 'polypeptide(L)'
;EYAGDGLRTLAVAYRDLSEEQWEEWSERFRGADKATDCRDDRLAAAYEEIEQDMMLLGATAIEDKLQEGVPETIAILSLANIKIWVLTGDKQETAVNIGYSCKMLTDDMTEIFIVNGHTVQSVREEL
;
A
#
# COMPACT_ATOMS: atom_id res chain seq x y z
N GLU A 1 2.91 13.69 6.62
CA GLU A 1 3.53 14.43 5.51
C GLU A 1 3.68 13.53 4.30
N TYR A 2 4.60 12.56 4.27
CA TYR A 2 4.84 11.69 3.09
C TYR A 2 3.61 11.00 2.46
N ALA A 3 2.71 10.43 3.25
CA ALA A 3 1.49 9.80 2.72
C ALA A 3 0.50 10.81 2.12
N GLY A 4 0.54 12.07 2.58
CA GLY A 4 -0.25 13.16 2.01
C GLY A 4 0.30 13.62 0.66
N ASP A 5 1.60 13.46 0.43
CA ASP A 5 2.28 13.77 -0.83
C ASP A 5 2.21 12.61 -1.85
N GLY A 6 1.39 11.58 -1.57
CA GLY A 6 1.21 10.43 -2.46
C GLY A 6 2.38 9.44 -2.51
N LEU A 7 3.36 9.58 -1.61
CA LEU A 7 4.52 8.68 -1.54
C LEU A 7 4.16 7.36 -0.85
N ARG A 8 4.72 6.24 -1.33
CA ARG A 8 4.61 4.94 -0.67
C ARG A 8 5.54 4.91 0.54
N THR A 9 5.00 4.83 1.74
CA THR A 9 5.78 4.85 2.97
C THR A 9 5.99 3.46 3.58
N LEU A 10 7.20 3.16 4.06
CA LEU A 10 7.50 1.96 4.85
C LEU A 10 8.17 2.35 6.17
N ALA A 11 7.71 1.82 7.29
CA ALA A 11 8.41 1.96 8.58
C ALA A 11 9.47 0.85 8.73
N VAL A 12 10.61 1.20 9.30
CA VAL A 12 11.72 0.27 9.55
C VAL A 12 12.03 0.27 11.05
N ALA A 13 11.99 -0.92 11.65
CA ALA A 13 12.31 -1.14 13.06
C ALA A 13 13.24 -2.35 13.19
N TYR A 14 13.95 -2.45 14.30
CA TYR A 14 14.81 -3.59 14.60
C TYR A 14 14.72 -3.97 16.07
N ARG A 15 15.15 -5.19 16.39
CA ARG A 15 15.35 -5.66 17.76
C ARG A 15 16.63 -6.46 17.82
N ASP A 16 17.46 -6.18 18.82
CA ASP A 16 18.62 -7.01 19.10
C ASP A 16 18.18 -8.29 19.81
N LEU A 17 18.67 -9.43 19.34
CA LEU A 17 18.41 -10.74 19.93
C LEU A 17 19.71 -11.31 20.46
N SER A 18 19.66 -11.89 21.66
CA SER A 18 20.74 -12.75 22.12
C SER A 18 20.77 -14.06 21.32
N GLU A 19 21.93 -14.71 21.29
CA GLU A 19 22.11 -15.99 20.59
C GLU A 19 21.16 -17.07 21.15
N GLU A 20 20.96 -17.12 22.46
CA GLU A 20 20.01 -18.03 23.12
C GLU A 20 18.56 -17.79 22.66
N GLN A 21 18.09 -16.54 22.66
CA GLN A 21 16.75 -16.20 22.18
C GLN A 21 16.55 -16.57 20.71
N TRP A 22 17.57 -16.35 19.88
CA TRP A 22 17.53 -16.71 18.46
C TRP A 22 17.45 -18.22 18.27
N GLU A 23 18.28 -18.99 18.98
CA GLU A 23 18.30 -20.44 18.88
C GLU A 23 16.95 -21.05 19.28
N GLU A 24 16.42 -20.65 20.43
CA GLU A 24 15.12 -21.10 20.92
C GLU A 24 13.99 -20.79 19.94
N TRP A 25 13.95 -19.56 19.40
CA TRP A 25 12.94 -19.17 18.43
C TRP A 25 13.11 -19.91 17.10
N SER A 26 14.36 -20.10 16.62
CA SER A 26 14.67 -20.79 15.37
C SER A 26 14.21 -22.25 15.40
N GLU A 27 14.31 -22.92 16.55
CA GLU A 27 13.77 -24.27 16.73
C GLU A 27 12.25 -24.30 16.65
N ARG A 28 11.56 -23.39 17.35
CA ARG A 28 10.09 -23.25 17.29
C ARG A 28 9.62 -22.97 15.85
N PHE A 29 10.28 -22.04 15.16
CA PHE A 29 10.00 -21.69 13.78
C PHE A 29 10.17 -22.89 12.83
N ARG A 30 11.28 -23.64 12.95
CA ARG A 30 11.48 -24.86 12.14
C ARG A 30 10.42 -25.92 12.41
N GLY A 31 9.94 -26.03 13.65
CA GLY A 31 8.83 -26.91 14.02
C GLY A 31 7.53 -26.48 13.33
N ALA A 32 7.24 -25.18 13.32
CA ALA A 32 6.08 -24.61 12.62
C ALA A 32 6.16 -24.79 11.10
N ASP A 33 7.32 -24.54 10.50
CA ASP A 33 7.53 -24.65 9.04
C ASP A 33 7.36 -26.09 8.53
N LYS A 34 7.76 -27.08 9.33
CA LYS A 34 7.61 -28.51 9.02
C LYS A 34 6.24 -29.08 9.40
N ALA A 35 5.35 -28.29 10.00
CA ALA A 35 4.05 -28.78 10.40
C ALA A 35 3.21 -29.17 9.18
N THR A 36 2.60 -30.35 9.25
CA THR A 36 1.69 -30.85 8.20
C THR A 36 0.26 -30.33 8.35
N ASP A 37 -0.05 -29.77 9.51
CA ASP A 37 -1.36 -29.27 9.92
C ASP A 37 -1.24 -27.83 10.46
N CYS A 38 -2.19 -26.97 10.08
CA CYS A 38 -2.27 -25.57 10.52
C CYS A 38 -0.92 -24.81 10.42
N ARG A 39 -0.14 -25.08 9.36
CA ARG A 39 1.19 -24.51 9.16
C ARG A 39 1.17 -22.98 9.17
N ASP A 40 0.21 -22.38 8.46
CA ASP A 40 0.12 -20.93 8.33
C ASP A 40 -0.15 -20.25 9.69
N ASP A 41 -1.06 -20.82 10.50
CA ASP A 41 -1.35 -20.30 11.86
C ASP A 41 -0.13 -20.43 12.79
N ARG A 42 0.58 -21.57 12.72
CA ARG A 42 1.78 -21.81 13.53
C ARG A 42 2.91 -20.87 13.14
N LEU A 43 3.08 -20.58 11.85
CA LEU A 43 4.06 -19.61 11.35
C LEU A 43 3.68 -18.20 11.77
N ALA A 44 2.40 -17.82 11.66
CA ALA A 44 1.90 -16.52 12.11
C ALA A 44 2.20 -16.28 13.60
N ALA A 45 1.94 -17.27 14.46
CA ALA A 45 2.26 -17.19 15.88
C ALA A 45 3.78 -17.03 16.13
N ALA A 46 4.63 -17.74 15.37
CA ALA A 46 6.07 -17.60 15.49
C ALA A 46 6.57 -16.21 15.03
N TYR A 47 5.99 -15.63 13.98
CA TYR A 47 6.30 -14.26 13.56
C TYR A 47 5.87 -13.24 14.63
N GLU A 48 4.65 -13.36 15.16
CA GLU A 48 4.12 -12.44 16.17
C GLU A 48 4.91 -12.49 17.48
N GLU A 49 5.52 -13.64 17.81
CA GLU A 49 6.41 -13.79 18.96
C GLU A 49 7.73 -13.01 18.81
N ILE A 50 8.34 -13.03 17.62
CA ILE A 50 9.64 -12.38 17.40
C ILE A 50 9.51 -10.89 17.05
N GLU A 51 8.37 -10.46 16.50
CA GLU A 51 8.09 -9.08 16.09
C GLU A 51 7.54 -8.20 17.22
N GLN A 52 7.96 -8.44 18.47
CA GLN A 52 7.57 -7.65 19.65
C GLN A 52 8.70 -6.75 20.14
N ASP A 53 8.39 -5.64 20.80
CA ASP A 53 9.37 -4.75 21.45
C ASP A 53 10.50 -4.25 20.52
N MET A 54 10.15 -3.92 19.28
CA MET A 54 11.10 -3.38 18.32
C MET A 54 11.37 -1.88 18.53
N MET A 55 12.60 -1.46 18.25
CA MET A 55 13.01 -0.06 18.20
C MET A 55 12.78 0.50 16.79
N LEU A 56 11.90 1.49 16.67
CA LEU A 56 11.67 2.21 15.42
C LEU A 56 12.92 3.01 15.03
N LEU A 57 13.49 2.70 13.85
CA LEU A 57 14.61 3.45 13.28
C LEU A 57 14.14 4.66 12.48
N GLY A 58 13.00 4.52 11.79
CA GLY A 58 12.41 5.58 10.99
C GLY A 58 11.46 5.05 9.94
N ALA A 59 11.23 5.87 8.90
CA ALA A 59 10.41 5.51 7.76
C ALA A 59 11.08 5.94 6.45
N THR A 60 10.85 5.19 5.39
CA THR A 60 11.19 5.56 4.01
C THR A 60 9.94 6.05 3.29
N ALA A 61 10.12 6.89 2.28
CA ALA A 61 9.08 7.36 1.39
C ALA A 61 9.56 7.21 -0.05
N ILE A 62 8.86 6.39 -0.82
CA ILE A 62 9.21 6.04 -2.20
C ILE A 62 8.21 6.73 -3.12
N GLU A 63 8.73 7.52 -4.04
CA GLU A 63 7.95 8.13 -5.11
C GLU A 63 7.71 7.11 -6.22
N ASP A 64 6.45 6.94 -6.60
CA ASP A 64 6.09 6.18 -7.80
C ASP A 64 6.22 7.10 -9.01
N LYS A 65 7.41 7.09 -9.63
CA LYS A 65 7.71 8.03 -10.71
C LYS A 65 6.84 7.76 -11.93
N LEU A 66 6.13 8.79 -12.35
CA LEU A 66 5.48 8.82 -13.64
C LEU A 66 6.51 8.81 -14.77
N GLN A 67 6.09 8.33 -15.95
CA GLN A 67 6.90 8.49 -17.15
C GLN A 67 7.06 9.98 -17.48
N GLU A 68 8.17 10.31 -18.13
CA GLU A 68 8.47 11.67 -18.58
C GLU A 68 7.36 12.21 -19.48
N GLY A 69 6.88 13.42 -19.21
CA GLY A 69 5.87 14.09 -20.03
C GLY A 69 4.42 13.69 -19.75
N VAL A 70 4.15 12.76 -18.82
CA VAL A 70 2.78 12.33 -18.51
C VAL A 70 1.90 13.48 -18.01
N PRO A 71 2.31 14.28 -16.99
CA PRO A 71 1.49 15.39 -16.50
C PRO A 71 1.22 16.45 -17.59
N GLU A 72 2.23 16.77 -18.41
CA GLU A 72 2.12 17.75 -19.49
C GLU A 72 1.17 17.27 -20.59
N THR A 73 1.27 15.99 -20.97
CA THR A 73 0.41 15.38 -21.99
C THR A 73 -1.04 15.36 -21.53
N ILE A 74 -1.30 14.93 -20.29
CA ILE A 74 -2.65 14.92 -19.71
C ILE A 74 -3.24 16.32 -19.67
N ALA A 75 -2.46 17.33 -19.26
CA ALA A 75 -2.90 18.71 -19.26
C ALA A 75 -3.28 19.21 -20.66
N ILE A 76 -2.46 18.93 -21.68
CA ILE A 76 -2.74 19.31 -23.07
C ILE A 76 -4.00 18.62 -23.60
N LEU A 77 -4.17 17.33 -23.34
CA LEU A 77 -5.36 16.58 -23.76
C LEU A 77 -6.62 17.11 -23.06
N SER A 78 -6.53 17.44 -21.78
CA SER A 78 -7.63 18.05 -21.02
C SER A 78 -8.01 19.43 -21.56
N LEU A 79 -7.03 20.28 -21.90
CA LEU A 79 -7.24 21.57 -22.57
C LEU A 79 -7.88 21.41 -23.96
N ALA A 80 -7.58 20.32 -24.67
CA ALA A 80 -8.24 19.94 -25.92
C ALA A 80 -9.64 19.34 -25.71
N ASN A 81 -10.16 19.36 -24.48
CA ASN A 81 -11.46 18.81 -24.07
C ASN A 81 -11.60 17.29 -24.31
N ILE A 82 -10.48 16.56 -24.29
CA ILE A 82 -10.47 15.10 -24.34
C ILE A 82 -10.65 14.57 -22.92
N LYS A 83 -11.66 13.70 -22.73
CA LYS A 83 -11.92 13.07 -21.42
C LYS A 83 -11.02 11.84 -21.25
N ILE A 84 -10.23 11.83 -20.18
CA ILE A 84 -9.26 10.77 -19.89
C ILE A 84 -9.84 9.88 -18.79
N TRP A 85 -9.75 8.57 -18.99
CA TRP A 85 -10.20 7.56 -18.04
C TRP A 85 -9.02 6.65 -17.74
N VAL A 86 -8.78 6.37 -16.46
CA VAL A 86 -7.75 5.43 -16.02
C VAL A 86 -8.44 4.14 -15.57
N LEU A 87 -8.10 3.04 -16.23
CA LEU A 87 -8.54 1.70 -15.87
C LEU A 87 -7.32 0.98 -15.27
N THR A 88 -7.37 0.67 -13.98
CA THR A 88 -6.27 0.02 -13.27
C THR A 88 -6.78 -1.12 -12.40
N GLY A 89 -5.94 -2.14 -12.22
CA GLY A 89 -6.15 -3.23 -11.26
C GLY A 89 -5.43 -3.02 -9.93
N ASP A 90 -4.80 -1.85 -9.74
CA ASP A 90 -4.16 -1.48 -8.48
C ASP A 90 -5.21 -1.09 -7.41
N LYS A 91 -4.77 -0.99 -6.16
CA LYS A 91 -5.61 -0.52 -5.05
C LYS A 91 -6.12 0.91 -5.31
N GLN A 92 -7.30 1.22 -4.78
CA GLN A 92 -7.92 2.54 -4.90
C GLN A 92 -6.98 3.67 -4.44
N GLU A 93 -6.31 3.50 -3.29
CA GLU A 93 -5.36 4.49 -2.75
C GLU A 93 -4.22 4.81 -3.74
N THR A 94 -3.66 3.78 -4.38
CA THR A 94 -2.63 3.96 -5.42
C THR A 94 -3.17 4.71 -6.62
N ALA A 95 -4.37 4.35 -7.09
CA ALA A 95 -5.00 5.00 -8.24
C ALA A 95 -5.27 6.48 -7.98
N VAL A 96 -5.73 6.84 -6.78
CA VAL A 96 -5.95 8.22 -6.36
C VAL A 96 -4.64 8.99 -6.33
N ASN A 97 -3.59 8.44 -5.71
CA ASN A 97 -2.27 9.07 -5.67
C ASN A 97 -1.72 9.33 -7.09
N ILE A 98 -1.83 8.36 -8.00
CA ILE A 98 -1.43 8.54 -9.40
C ILE A 98 -2.26 9.63 -10.08
N GLY A 99 -3.57 9.69 -9.81
CA GLY A 99 -4.46 10.73 -10.32
C GLY A 99 -4.02 12.15 -9.94
N TYR A 100 -3.57 12.34 -8.69
CA TYR A 100 -2.98 13.61 -8.24
C TYR A 100 -1.62 13.87 -8.89
N SER A 101 -0.71 12.88 -8.89
CA SER A 101 0.63 13.03 -9.47
C SER A 101 0.59 13.40 -10.96
N CYS A 102 -0.38 12.89 -11.71
CA CYS A 102 -0.54 13.16 -13.14
C CYS A 102 -1.44 14.37 -13.45
N LYS A 103 -1.88 15.11 -12.42
CA LYS A 103 -2.76 16.28 -12.50
C LYS A 103 -4.13 16.00 -13.15
N MET A 104 -4.58 14.75 -13.11
CA MET A 104 -5.96 14.40 -13.45
C MET A 104 -6.92 14.78 -12.32
N LEU A 105 -6.47 14.70 -11.07
CA LEU A 105 -7.14 15.21 -9.89
C LEU A 105 -6.39 16.46 -9.42
N THR A 106 -7.11 17.51 -9.08
CA THR A 106 -6.56 18.76 -8.55
C THR A 106 -7.29 19.16 -7.28
N ASP A 107 -6.63 19.88 -6.38
CA ASP A 107 -7.23 20.32 -5.11
C ASP A 107 -8.45 21.24 -5.32
N ASP A 108 -8.54 21.89 -6.49
CA ASP A 108 -9.68 22.70 -6.91
C ASP A 108 -10.92 21.87 -7.31
N MET A 109 -10.79 20.55 -7.47
CA MET A 109 -11.93 19.67 -7.75
C MET A 109 -12.77 19.50 -6.49
N THR A 110 -13.96 20.06 -6.52
CA THR A 110 -14.76 20.29 -5.32
C THR A 110 -15.16 19.01 -4.59
N GLU A 111 -15.34 17.87 -5.29
CA GLU A 111 -15.63 16.57 -4.68
C GLU A 111 -15.17 15.41 -5.57
N ILE A 112 -14.41 14.45 -5.01
CA ILE A 112 -14.19 13.13 -5.62
C ILE A 112 -15.40 12.27 -5.30
N PHE A 113 -16.14 11.86 -6.33
CA PHE A 113 -17.25 10.94 -6.19
C PHE A 113 -16.74 9.49 -6.20
N ILE A 114 -16.92 8.79 -5.07
CA ILE A 114 -16.46 7.41 -4.87
C ILE A 114 -17.66 6.48 -4.89
N VAL A 115 -17.58 5.42 -5.69
CA VAL A 115 -18.58 4.36 -5.76
C VAL A 115 -17.93 3.03 -5.41
N ASN A 116 -18.31 2.45 -4.28
CA ASN A 116 -17.82 1.18 -3.76
C ASN A 116 -18.96 0.16 -3.66
N GLY A 117 -18.68 -1.09 -4.02
CA GLY A 117 -19.68 -2.13 -3.86
C GLY A 117 -19.17 -3.51 -4.22
N HIS A 118 -19.66 -4.51 -3.49
CA HIS A 118 -19.37 -5.92 -3.74
C HIS A 118 -20.50 -6.60 -4.51
N THR A 119 -21.60 -5.90 -4.76
CA THR A 119 -22.77 -6.39 -5.51
C THR A 119 -23.25 -5.32 -6.50
N VAL A 120 -23.98 -5.75 -7.52
CA VAL A 120 -24.59 -4.82 -8.50
C VAL A 120 -25.55 -3.85 -7.82
N GLN A 121 -26.25 -4.29 -6.76
CA GLN A 121 -27.20 -3.45 -6.05
C GLN A 121 -26.51 -2.36 -5.23
N SER A 122 -25.47 -2.70 -4.47
CA SER A 122 -24.71 -1.70 -3.70
C SER A 122 -24.11 -0.61 -4.59
N VAL A 123 -23.58 -0.98 -5.76
CA VAL A 123 -23.01 0.00 -6.71
C VAL A 123 -24.08 0.97 -7.25
N ARG A 124 -25.32 0.51 -7.43
CA ARG A 124 -26.42 1.35 -7.95
C ARG A 124 -26.99 2.30 -6.91
N GLU A 125 -26.88 1.99 -5.62
CA GLU A 125 -27.35 2.86 -4.54
C GLU A 125 -26.41 4.05 -4.31
N GLU A 126 -25.14 3.91 -4.69
CA GLU A 126 -24.12 4.95 -4.59
C GLU A 126 -23.99 5.84 -5.84
N LEU A 127 -24.64 5.50 -6.96
CA LEU A 127 -24.65 6.27 -8.23
C LEU A 127 -25.79 7.31 -8.29
#